data_AF-A0A6J6ZNG9-F1
#
_entry.id   AF-A0A6J6ZNG9-F1
#
_cell.length_a   1.000
_cell.length_b   1.000
_cell.length_c   1.000
_cell.angle_alpha   90.00
_cell.angle_beta   90.00
_cell.angle_gamma   90.00
#
_symmetry.space_group_name_H-M   'P 1'
#
loop_
_entity.id
_entity.type
_entity.pdbx_description
1 polymer ?
#
loop_
_entity_poly.entity_id
_entity_poly.type
_entity_poly.pdbx_seq_one_letter_code
_entity_poly.pdbx_strand_id
1 'polypeptide(L)'
;MTFILTHTLFAIFLGKLFALAPDEGAYLKTFNLLYGSTEIVNPQSFSGWITAPKLFLWISYLPAKILVLCGVPDYLSLRLLSILLTALSVYLLLEILEKSYIKSRYSQNIIFVVFFIPSVFLWTSVGLRESFIIAEIAIFLAGFNSFMQNINKRGVFLLFVGSYGLVSTKNYLWSCLMVALLLCSIIFLIQGINFRQVLKLLVVGLLSPAILFASTTSAYAWDFILHSDISETGQRSGDSISQVYIEIPSDGTDTGSGTGSGTGSGTGSGTGSGTGSGSGTPPARALITFHGDYTLISLHFYLLENPHSLFSRILKALQVDRKIEKIWEEKIRLGLIHKDNQVGTDTSSLNGHILKPGKISDPFSMIWPAIVFLCGPFPFIGDPGIAVGIASLESFLWWAFYALVFFQFIRFRKVKFLRDPAILFTLVFLAGEIAFSALVEVNLGTSFRHRSILLVPLVFLFVRLAQRAKELEDLESGVI
;
A
#
# COMPACT_ATOMS: atom_id res chain seq x y z
N MET A 1 13.39 -14.61 -14.40
CA MET A 1 13.11 -15.82 -13.60
C MET A 1 13.40 -15.60 -12.12
N THR A 2 14.60 -15.13 -11.75
CA THR A 2 14.98 -14.88 -10.33
C THR A 2 14.00 -13.96 -9.59
N PHE A 3 13.55 -12.86 -10.22
CA PHE A 3 12.59 -11.92 -9.64
C PHE A 3 11.30 -12.58 -9.12
N ILE A 4 10.62 -13.33 -10.01
CA ILE A 4 9.37 -14.03 -9.69
C ILE A 4 9.62 -15.11 -8.65
N LEU A 5 10.71 -15.88 -8.79
CA LEU A 5 11.06 -16.93 -7.84
C LEU A 5 11.24 -16.38 -6.43
N THR A 6 11.98 -15.29 -6.26
CA THR A 6 12.20 -14.67 -4.95
C THR A 6 10.90 -14.18 -4.32
N HIS A 7 10.04 -13.51 -5.08
CA HIS A 7 8.73 -13.06 -4.58
C HIS A 7 7.83 -14.25 -4.21
N THR A 8 7.78 -15.28 -5.04
CA THR A 8 6.96 -16.48 -4.78
C THR A 8 7.45 -17.23 -3.55
N LEU A 9 8.77 -17.43 -3.40
CA LEU A 9 9.34 -18.06 -2.22
C LEU A 9 9.03 -17.25 -0.96
N PHE A 10 9.12 -15.92 -1.04
CA PHE A 10 8.74 -15.03 0.06
C PHE A 10 7.24 -15.11 0.40
N ALA A 11 6.36 -15.13 -0.59
CA ALA A 11 4.91 -15.26 -0.40
C ALA A 11 4.52 -16.60 0.24
N ILE A 12 5.19 -17.70 -0.14
CA ILE A 12 5.04 -19.02 0.48
C ILE A 12 5.57 -19.01 1.91
N PHE A 13 6.76 -18.43 2.12
CA PHE A 13 7.41 -18.32 3.41
C PHE A 13 6.55 -17.59 4.45
N LEU A 14 5.88 -16.51 4.06
CA LEU A 14 4.97 -15.76 4.92
C LEU A 14 3.76 -16.57 5.39
N GLY A 15 3.32 -17.59 4.64
CA GLY A 15 2.14 -18.38 4.97
C GLY A 15 0.91 -17.49 5.22
N LYS A 16 0.13 -17.76 6.28
CA LYS A 16 -1.04 -16.96 6.67
C LYS A 16 -0.70 -15.75 7.57
N LEU A 17 0.53 -15.22 7.49
CA LEU A 17 0.89 -14.00 8.23
C LEU A 17 0.31 -12.77 7.53
N PHE A 18 -0.58 -12.06 8.22
CA PHE A 18 -1.17 -10.78 7.78
C PHE A 18 -0.66 -9.57 8.57
N ALA A 19 0.16 -9.77 9.61
CA ALA A 19 0.64 -8.69 10.49
C ALA A 19 1.42 -7.59 9.76
N LEU A 20 2.12 -7.94 8.67
CA LEU A 20 2.88 -7.00 7.84
C LEU A 20 2.00 -6.21 6.86
N ALA A 21 0.79 -6.70 6.60
CA ALA A 21 -0.13 -6.18 5.59
C ALA A 21 -1.59 -6.36 6.06
N PRO A 22 -2.07 -5.60 7.06
CA PRO A 22 -3.40 -5.77 7.66
C PRO A 22 -4.53 -5.88 6.65
N ASP A 23 -4.49 -5.03 5.62
CA ASP A 23 -5.55 -4.94 4.62
C ASP A 23 -5.65 -6.18 3.73
N GLU A 24 -4.62 -7.03 3.70
CA GLU A 24 -4.63 -8.27 2.91
C GLU A 24 -5.77 -9.19 3.34
N GLY A 25 -6.10 -9.25 4.64
CA GLY A 25 -7.25 -10.02 5.14
C GLY A 25 -8.59 -9.49 4.60
N ALA A 26 -8.72 -8.17 4.49
CA ALA A 26 -9.91 -7.53 3.91
C ALA A 26 -10.03 -7.80 2.41
N TYR A 27 -8.92 -7.74 1.66
CA TYR A 27 -8.91 -8.07 0.24
C TYR A 27 -9.19 -9.55 -0.02
N LEU A 28 -8.66 -10.44 0.81
CA LEU A 28 -8.98 -11.86 0.79
C LEU A 28 -10.47 -12.13 1.03
N LYS A 29 -11.06 -11.43 2.00
CA LYS A 29 -12.51 -11.49 2.25
C LYS A 29 -13.30 -11.02 1.01
N THR A 30 -12.94 -9.88 0.42
CA THR A 30 -13.59 -9.42 -0.82
C THR A 30 -13.47 -10.44 -1.95
N PHE A 31 -12.30 -11.05 -2.15
CA PHE A 31 -12.09 -12.10 -3.16
C PHE A 31 -12.99 -13.32 -2.93
N ASN A 32 -13.06 -13.81 -1.68
CA ASN A 32 -13.87 -14.99 -1.34
C ASN A 32 -15.37 -14.72 -1.48
N LEU A 33 -15.82 -13.50 -1.15
CA LEU A 33 -17.21 -13.09 -1.32
C LEU A 33 -17.58 -12.83 -2.79
N LEU A 34 -16.64 -12.32 -3.60
CA LEU A 34 -16.88 -12.01 -5.00
C LEU A 34 -17.24 -13.24 -5.83
N TYR A 35 -16.62 -14.39 -5.52
CA TYR A 35 -16.87 -15.68 -6.16
C TYR A 35 -17.65 -16.66 -5.26
N GLY A 36 -18.21 -16.18 -4.14
CA GLY A 36 -18.98 -16.95 -3.16
C GLY A 36 -20.51 -16.86 -3.38
N SER A 37 -21.29 -17.34 -2.40
CA SER A 37 -22.77 -17.33 -2.47
C SER A 37 -23.35 -15.90 -2.46
N THR A 38 -24.47 -15.74 -3.16
CA THR A 38 -25.06 -14.48 -3.64
C THR A 38 -25.73 -13.59 -2.59
N GLU A 39 -25.58 -13.85 -1.30
CA GLU A 39 -26.34 -13.13 -0.25
C GLU A 39 -25.78 -11.73 0.06
N ILE A 40 -24.55 -11.43 -0.34
CA ILE A 40 -23.93 -10.13 -0.06
C ILE A 40 -24.10 -9.18 -1.25
N VAL A 41 -24.94 -8.16 -1.06
CA VAL A 41 -25.26 -7.11 -2.04
C VAL A 41 -24.02 -6.34 -2.50
N ASN A 42 -23.01 -6.17 -1.63
CA ASN A 42 -21.75 -5.52 -1.98
C ASN A 42 -20.53 -6.20 -1.31
N PRO A 43 -19.75 -7.05 -2.03
CA PRO A 43 -18.57 -7.72 -1.48
C PRO A 43 -17.38 -6.78 -1.18
N GLN A 44 -17.50 -5.50 -1.54
CA GLN A 44 -16.43 -4.50 -1.50
C GLN A 44 -16.45 -3.64 -0.23
N SER A 45 -17.52 -3.72 0.57
CA SER A 45 -17.74 -2.88 1.76
C SER A 45 -16.70 -3.09 2.87
N PHE A 46 -15.98 -4.21 2.85
CA PHE A 46 -15.01 -4.57 3.88
C PHE A 46 -13.57 -4.22 3.54
N SER A 47 -13.28 -3.67 2.37
CA SER A 47 -11.91 -3.43 1.91
C SER A 47 -11.75 -2.11 1.17
N GLY A 48 -10.52 -1.80 0.77
CA GLY A 48 -10.24 -0.63 -0.07
C GLY A 48 -10.87 -0.67 -1.47
N TRP A 49 -11.67 -1.68 -1.84
CA TRP A 49 -12.34 -1.76 -3.15
C TRP A 49 -13.71 -1.09 -3.20
N ILE A 50 -14.05 -0.27 -2.20
CA ILE A 50 -15.38 0.30 -1.98
C ILE A 50 -16.02 0.98 -3.21
N THR A 51 -15.21 1.53 -4.12
CA THR A 51 -15.67 2.21 -5.34
C THR A 51 -15.53 1.40 -6.62
N ALA A 52 -14.99 0.19 -6.56
CA ALA A 52 -14.65 -0.58 -7.75
C ALA A 52 -15.90 -1.19 -8.41
N PRO A 53 -16.02 -1.23 -9.74
CA PRO A 53 -17.08 -1.99 -10.39
C PRO A 53 -16.96 -3.49 -10.07
N LYS A 54 -18.08 -4.17 -9.79
CA LYS A 54 -18.08 -5.62 -9.54
C LYS A 54 -17.51 -6.40 -10.73
N LEU A 55 -17.88 -5.99 -11.94
CA LEU A 55 -17.38 -6.59 -13.18
C LEU A 55 -15.87 -6.44 -13.31
N PHE A 56 -15.32 -5.28 -12.97
CA PHE A 56 -13.88 -5.04 -12.96
C PHE A 56 -13.19 -6.02 -12.02
N LEU A 57 -13.64 -6.13 -10.76
CA LEU A 57 -13.03 -7.07 -9.81
C LEU A 57 -13.11 -8.52 -10.27
N TRP A 58 -14.23 -8.92 -10.90
CA TRP A 58 -14.42 -10.27 -11.39
C TRP A 58 -13.43 -10.64 -12.50
N ILE A 59 -13.07 -9.67 -13.34
CA ILE A 59 -12.05 -9.87 -14.39
C ILE A 59 -10.66 -9.81 -13.76
N SER A 60 -10.39 -8.81 -12.92
CA SER A 60 -9.08 -8.55 -12.31
C SER A 60 -8.62 -9.68 -11.39
N TYR A 61 -9.53 -10.31 -10.64
CA TYR A 61 -9.22 -11.45 -9.78
C TYR A 61 -9.31 -12.82 -10.47
N LEU A 62 -9.74 -12.88 -11.73
CA LEU A 62 -9.92 -14.14 -12.44
C LEU A 62 -8.65 -15.02 -12.45
N PRO A 63 -7.42 -14.48 -12.66
CA PRO A 63 -6.23 -15.32 -12.62
C PRO A 63 -5.99 -15.98 -11.25
N ALA A 64 -6.26 -15.27 -10.15
CA ALA A 64 -6.20 -15.86 -8.81
C ALA A 64 -7.28 -16.93 -8.62
N LYS A 65 -8.49 -16.71 -9.13
CA LYS A 65 -9.56 -17.71 -9.06
C LYS A 65 -9.21 -19.00 -9.81
N ILE A 66 -8.57 -18.89 -10.97
CA ILE A 66 -8.08 -20.05 -11.72
C ILE A 66 -7.09 -20.87 -10.88
N LEU A 67 -6.15 -20.21 -10.18
CA LEU A 67 -5.21 -20.89 -9.28
C LEU A 67 -5.91 -21.62 -8.13
N VAL A 68 -6.95 -21.00 -7.55
CA VAL A 68 -7.78 -21.64 -6.52
C VAL A 68 -8.46 -22.90 -7.06
N LEU A 69 -8.99 -22.85 -8.28
CA LEU A 69 -9.58 -24.03 -8.93
C LEU A 69 -8.54 -25.14 -9.19
N CYS A 70 -7.26 -24.78 -9.33
CA CYS A 70 -6.15 -25.73 -9.41
C CYS A 70 -5.64 -26.22 -8.03
N GLY A 71 -6.29 -25.84 -6.93
CA GLY A 71 -5.95 -26.30 -5.57
C GLY A 71 -4.96 -25.41 -4.82
N VAL A 72 -4.59 -24.24 -5.36
CA VAL A 72 -3.75 -23.27 -4.63
C VAL A 72 -4.60 -22.51 -3.59
N PRO A 73 -4.18 -22.42 -2.32
CA PRO A 73 -4.95 -21.71 -1.29
C PRO A 73 -5.25 -20.25 -1.65
N ASP A 74 -6.45 -19.74 -1.29
CA ASP A 74 -6.93 -18.41 -1.66
C ASP A 74 -5.93 -17.28 -1.39
N TYR A 75 -5.34 -17.27 -0.18
CA TYR A 75 -4.35 -16.25 0.21
C TYR A 75 -3.10 -16.28 -0.69
N LEU A 76 -2.62 -17.47 -1.03
CA LEU A 76 -1.44 -17.64 -1.89
C LEU A 76 -1.79 -17.28 -3.34
N SER A 77 -2.97 -17.63 -3.81
CA SER A 77 -3.47 -17.27 -5.15
C SER A 77 -3.54 -15.75 -5.35
N LEU A 78 -3.99 -15.00 -4.35
CA LEU A 78 -3.98 -13.53 -4.38
C LEU A 78 -2.56 -12.95 -4.39
N ARG A 79 -1.65 -13.51 -3.60
CA ARG A 79 -0.23 -13.10 -3.61
C ARG A 79 0.41 -13.38 -4.97
N LEU A 80 0.16 -14.54 -5.56
CA LEU A 80 0.67 -14.88 -6.90
C LEU A 80 0.13 -13.94 -7.98
N LEU A 81 -1.13 -13.49 -7.86
CA LEU A 81 -1.68 -12.45 -8.74
C LEU A 81 -0.95 -11.11 -8.57
N SER A 82 -0.70 -10.68 -7.33
CA SER A 82 0.08 -9.47 -7.03
C SER A 82 1.49 -9.53 -7.66
N ILE A 83 2.16 -10.68 -7.53
CA ILE A 83 3.48 -10.93 -8.12
C ILE A 83 3.41 -10.90 -9.66
N LEU A 84 2.37 -11.48 -10.26
CA LEU A 84 2.16 -11.47 -11.71
C LEU A 84 1.98 -10.04 -12.25
N LEU A 85 1.17 -9.22 -11.58
CA LEU A 85 0.95 -7.81 -11.95
C LEU A 85 2.25 -6.99 -11.82
N THR A 86 3.04 -7.27 -10.79
CA THR A 86 4.35 -6.65 -10.61
C THR A 86 5.33 -7.07 -11.70
N ALA A 87 5.36 -8.36 -12.06
CA ALA A 87 6.18 -8.87 -13.15
C ALA A 87 5.77 -8.25 -14.50
N LEU A 88 4.47 -8.03 -14.74
CA LEU A 88 3.97 -7.31 -15.91
C LEU A 88 4.48 -5.86 -15.93
N SER A 89 4.47 -5.17 -14.78
CA SER A 89 5.00 -3.81 -14.65
C SER A 89 6.47 -3.73 -15.04
N VAL A 90 7.28 -4.63 -14.47
CA VAL A 90 8.72 -4.74 -14.77
C VAL A 90 8.94 -5.07 -16.26
N TYR A 91 8.16 -5.99 -16.82
CA TYR A 91 8.24 -6.34 -18.24
C TYR A 91 7.98 -5.13 -19.14
N LEU A 92 6.94 -4.33 -18.87
CA LEU A 92 6.62 -3.15 -19.66
C LEU A 92 7.72 -2.08 -19.58
N LEU A 93 8.30 -1.87 -18.40
CA LEU A 93 9.43 -0.94 -18.21
C LEU A 93 10.69 -1.42 -18.95
N LEU A 94 10.98 -2.73 -18.91
CA LEU A 94 12.07 -3.34 -19.66
C LEU A 94 11.86 -3.21 -21.17
N GLU A 95 10.64 -3.41 -21.66
CA GLU A 95 10.34 -3.27 -23.09
C GLU A 95 10.60 -1.84 -23.60
N ILE A 96 10.28 -0.82 -22.80
CA ILE A 96 10.62 0.58 -23.14
C ILE A 96 12.14 0.75 -23.19
N LEU A 97 12.87 0.14 -22.25
CA LEU A 97 14.33 0.18 -22.22
C LEU A 97 14.94 -0.54 -23.41
N GLU A 98 14.40 -1.67 -23.85
CA GLU A 98 14.91 -2.44 -24.99
C GLU A 98 14.88 -1.67 -26.30
N LYS A 99 13.95 -0.71 -26.44
CA LYS A 99 13.93 0.19 -27.61
C LYS A 99 15.08 1.20 -27.58
N SER A 100 15.76 1.39 -26.45
CA SER A 100 16.99 2.19 -26.34
C SER A 100 18.24 1.34 -26.64
N TYR A 101 19.26 1.90 -27.32
CA TYR A 101 20.55 1.23 -27.57
C TYR A 101 21.38 1.12 -26.28
N ILE A 102 20.95 1.78 -25.21
CA ILE A 102 21.44 1.63 -23.84
C ILE A 102 20.78 0.40 -23.19
N LYS A 103 20.72 -0.71 -23.94
CA LYS A 103 20.50 -2.04 -23.36
C LYS A 103 21.79 -2.46 -22.65
N SER A 104 22.13 -1.73 -21.60
CA SER A 104 23.19 -2.13 -20.70
C SER A 104 22.59 -3.08 -19.67
N ARG A 105 23.33 -4.14 -19.35
CA ARG A 105 22.99 -5.03 -18.24
C ARG A 105 22.79 -4.24 -16.93
N TYR A 106 23.49 -3.11 -16.79
CA TYR A 106 23.36 -2.18 -15.68
C TYR A 106 21.97 -1.52 -15.60
N SER A 107 21.45 -0.95 -16.70
CA SER A 107 20.12 -0.33 -16.72
C SER A 107 18.99 -1.32 -16.45
N GLN A 108 19.12 -2.55 -16.96
CA GLN A 108 18.16 -3.62 -16.66
C GLN A 108 18.21 -4.02 -15.18
N ASN A 109 19.41 -4.16 -14.62
CA ASN A 109 19.58 -4.47 -13.21
C ASN A 109 18.99 -3.39 -12.30
N ILE A 110 19.11 -2.10 -12.65
CA ILE A 110 18.49 -1.02 -11.90
C ILE A 110 16.98 -1.22 -11.81
N ILE A 111 16.30 -1.52 -12.92
CA ILE A 111 14.85 -1.77 -12.93
C ILE A 111 14.50 -2.90 -11.96
N PHE A 112 15.27 -3.99 -11.92
CA PHE A 112 15.00 -5.06 -10.96
C PHE A 112 15.29 -4.64 -9.51
N VAL A 113 16.44 -4.02 -9.26
CA VAL A 113 16.91 -3.67 -7.90
C VAL A 113 15.95 -2.72 -7.19
N VAL A 114 15.36 -1.75 -7.88
CA VAL A 114 14.43 -0.80 -7.24
C VAL A 114 13.10 -1.46 -6.82
N PHE A 115 12.70 -2.56 -7.45
CA PHE A 115 11.59 -3.39 -6.96
C PHE A 115 11.95 -4.27 -5.75
N PHE A 116 13.22 -4.30 -5.36
CA PHE A 116 13.68 -4.92 -4.12
C PHE A 116 13.85 -3.92 -2.96
N ILE A 117 13.44 -2.66 -3.13
CA ILE A 117 13.26 -1.75 -1.99
C ILE A 117 12.26 -2.43 -1.02
N PRO A 118 12.57 -2.55 0.29
CA PRO A 118 11.80 -3.38 1.22
C PRO A 118 10.28 -3.18 1.20
N SER A 119 9.79 -1.94 1.30
CA SER A 119 8.35 -1.65 1.22
C SER A 119 7.75 -2.03 -0.12
N VAL A 120 8.38 -1.64 -1.24
CA VAL A 120 7.95 -2.03 -2.58
C VAL A 120 7.83 -3.54 -2.69
N PHE A 121 8.91 -4.26 -2.35
CA PHE A 121 8.99 -5.71 -2.41
C PHE A 121 7.88 -6.37 -1.59
N LEU A 122 7.63 -5.87 -0.38
CA LEU A 122 6.55 -6.36 0.47
C LEU A 122 5.20 -6.16 -0.22
N TRP A 123 4.86 -4.93 -0.61
CA TRP A 123 3.55 -4.58 -1.20
C TRP A 123 3.30 -5.25 -2.56
N THR A 124 4.35 -5.62 -3.29
CA THR A 124 4.27 -6.37 -4.54
C THR A 124 4.31 -7.89 -4.36
N SER A 125 4.53 -8.38 -3.13
CA SER A 125 4.53 -9.82 -2.80
C SER A 125 3.30 -10.26 -2.02
N VAL A 126 2.65 -9.34 -1.30
CA VAL A 126 1.38 -9.61 -0.59
C VAL A 126 0.17 -9.31 -1.48
N GLY A 127 -0.99 -9.89 -1.17
CA GLY A 127 -2.24 -9.76 -1.92
C GLY A 127 -2.96 -8.42 -1.70
N LEU A 128 -2.24 -7.31 -1.89
CA LEU A 128 -2.76 -5.96 -1.71
C LEU A 128 -3.20 -5.30 -3.03
N ARG A 129 -3.90 -4.18 -2.91
CA ARG A 129 -4.33 -3.36 -4.04
C ARG A 129 -3.17 -2.60 -4.70
N GLU A 130 -2.07 -2.36 -3.99
CA GLU A 130 -0.92 -1.60 -4.49
C GLU A 130 -0.29 -2.22 -5.74
N SER A 131 -0.23 -3.54 -5.85
CA SER A 131 0.27 -4.21 -7.06
C SER A 131 -0.58 -3.90 -8.30
N PHE A 132 -1.90 -3.72 -8.13
CA PHE A 132 -2.80 -3.32 -9.21
C PHE A 132 -2.50 -1.89 -9.64
N ILE A 133 -2.37 -0.97 -8.68
CA ILE A 133 -2.05 0.44 -8.94
C ILE A 133 -0.72 0.56 -9.71
N ILE A 134 0.32 -0.13 -9.23
CA ILE A 134 1.65 -0.17 -9.86
C ILE A 134 1.54 -0.66 -11.30
N ALA A 135 0.80 -1.75 -11.55
CA ALA A 135 0.59 -2.30 -12.89
C ALA A 135 -0.23 -1.38 -13.80
N GLU A 136 -1.29 -0.76 -13.30
CA GLU A 136 -2.16 0.13 -14.05
C GLU A 136 -1.42 1.40 -14.48
N ILE A 137 -0.59 1.98 -13.60
CA ILE A 137 0.28 3.11 -13.95
C ILE A 137 1.32 2.68 -14.98
N ALA A 138 1.95 1.50 -14.82
CA ALA A 138 2.92 1.00 -15.79
C ALA A 138 2.30 0.77 -17.17
N ILE A 139 1.10 0.16 -17.21
CA ILE A 139 0.29 -0.05 -18.41
C ILE A 139 -0.07 1.30 -19.05
N PHE A 140 -0.53 2.26 -18.26
CA PHE A 140 -0.88 3.60 -18.75
C PHE A 140 0.34 4.30 -19.36
N LEU A 141 1.47 4.36 -18.64
CA LEU A 141 2.68 5.04 -19.11
C LEU A 141 3.30 4.34 -20.33
N ALA A 142 3.30 3.01 -20.38
CA ALA A 142 3.73 2.26 -21.56
C ALA A 142 2.82 2.49 -22.77
N GLY A 143 1.51 2.53 -22.53
CA GLY A 143 0.50 2.88 -23.53
C GLY A 143 0.66 4.30 -24.05
N PHE A 144 0.84 5.26 -23.14
CA PHE A 144 1.07 6.66 -23.44
C PHE A 144 2.34 6.87 -24.26
N ASN A 145 3.47 6.30 -23.82
CA ASN A 145 4.73 6.36 -24.56
C ASN A 145 4.59 5.80 -25.98
N SER A 146 3.96 4.63 -26.11
CA SER A 146 3.71 4.02 -27.42
C SER A 146 2.81 4.89 -28.29
N PHE A 147 1.74 5.45 -27.73
CA PHE A 147 0.80 6.32 -28.42
C PHE A 147 1.46 7.60 -28.94
N MET A 148 2.35 8.21 -28.14
CA MET A 148 3.04 9.45 -28.52
C MET A 148 4.13 9.22 -29.56
N GLN A 149 4.78 8.06 -29.56
CA GLN A 149 5.80 7.72 -30.56
C GLN A 149 5.19 7.40 -31.92
N ASN A 150 4.21 6.50 -31.96
CA ASN A 150 3.55 6.05 -33.17
C ASN A 150 2.17 5.57 -32.78
N ILE A 151 1.11 6.27 -33.18
CA ILE A 151 -0.28 5.92 -32.85
C ILE A 151 -0.55 4.47 -33.25
N ASN A 152 -0.42 3.54 -32.31
CA ASN A 152 -0.52 2.12 -32.53
C ASN A 152 -1.69 1.55 -31.73
N LYS A 153 -2.34 0.51 -32.27
CA LYS A 153 -3.51 -0.13 -31.63
C LYS A 153 -3.17 -0.63 -30.22
N ARG A 154 -1.93 -1.10 -30.03
CA ARG A 154 -1.42 -1.56 -28.74
C ARG A 154 -1.37 -0.42 -27.71
N GLY A 155 -0.85 0.75 -28.07
CA GLY A 155 -0.75 1.90 -27.18
C GLY A 155 -2.12 2.43 -26.80
N VAL A 156 -3.06 2.49 -27.75
CA VAL A 156 -4.47 2.81 -27.49
C VAL A 156 -5.09 1.84 -26.49
N PHE A 157 -4.90 0.53 -26.70
CA PHE A 157 -5.42 -0.50 -25.80
C PHE A 157 -4.83 -0.40 -24.39
N LEU A 158 -3.50 -0.29 -24.28
CA LEU A 158 -2.83 -0.15 -22.99
C LEU A 158 -3.24 1.14 -22.27
N LEU A 159 -3.35 2.26 -22.98
CA LEU A 159 -3.79 3.53 -22.39
C LEU A 159 -5.21 3.41 -21.81
N PHE A 160 -6.13 2.79 -22.55
CA PHE A 160 -7.49 2.54 -22.08
C PHE A 160 -7.52 1.62 -20.86
N VAL A 161 -6.81 0.48 -20.93
CA VAL A 161 -6.79 -0.51 -19.84
C VAL A 161 -6.15 0.07 -18.58
N GLY A 162 -5.04 0.79 -18.69
CA GLY A 162 -4.37 1.41 -17.55
C GLY A 162 -5.23 2.49 -16.91
N SER A 163 -5.90 3.31 -17.72
CA SER A 163 -6.80 4.35 -17.21
C SER A 163 -8.07 3.77 -16.57
N TYR A 164 -8.72 2.81 -17.24
CA TYR A 164 -9.93 2.16 -16.71
C TYR A 164 -9.65 1.34 -15.46
N GLY A 165 -8.49 0.66 -15.43
CA GLY A 165 -8.01 -0.01 -14.22
C GLY A 165 -7.82 0.99 -13.09
N LEU A 166 -7.10 2.09 -13.33
CA LEU A 166 -6.80 3.05 -12.27
C LEU A 166 -8.04 3.77 -11.72
N VAL A 167 -9.04 4.12 -12.56
CA VAL A 167 -10.31 4.66 -12.04
C VAL A 167 -11.05 3.60 -11.22
N SER A 168 -11.11 2.36 -11.71
CA SER A 168 -11.75 1.25 -11.00
C SER A 168 -11.06 0.88 -9.69
N THR A 169 -9.75 1.06 -9.65
CA THR A 169 -8.91 0.77 -8.51
C THR A 169 -8.89 1.96 -7.57
N LYS A 170 -8.32 3.12 -7.94
CA LYS A 170 -8.11 4.31 -7.07
C LYS A 170 -8.52 5.61 -7.76
N ASN A 171 -9.80 5.95 -7.61
CA ASN A 171 -10.41 7.16 -8.20
C ASN A 171 -9.59 8.45 -8.04
N TYR A 172 -9.16 8.81 -6.84
CA TYR A 172 -8.44 10.08 -6.65
C TYR A 172 -7.08 10.09 -7.38
N LEU A 173 -6.40 8.94 -7.46
CA LEU A 173 -5.12 8.81 -8.15
C LEU A 173 -5.31 8.89 -9.65
N TRP A 174 -6.40 8.30 -10.16
CA TRP A 174 -6.85 8.52 -11.54
C TRP A 174 -7.21 9.99 -11.80
N SER A 175 -7.90 10.67 -10.89
CA SER A 175 -8.17 12.11 -11.01
C SER A 175 -6.88 12.93 -11.11
N CYS A 176 -5.87 12.62 -10.28
CA CYS A 176 -4.55 13.25 -10.36
C CYS A 176 -3.89 13.01 -11.73
N LEU A 177 -3.94 11.76 -12.22
CA LEU A 177 -3.45 11.39 -13.55
C LEU A 177 -4.17 12.17 -14.68
N MET A 178 -5.48 12.33 -14.58
CA MET A 178 -6.29 13.03 -15.57
C MET A 178 -6.09 14.54 -15.54
N VAL A 179 -5.93 15.15 -14.37
CA VAL A 179 -5.55 16.57 -14.26
C VAL A 179 -4.20 16.81 -14.92
N ALA A 180 -3.22 15.94 -14.67
CA ALA A 180 -1.92 16.01 -15.36
C ALA A 180 -2.07 15.87 -16.88
N LEU A 181 -2.95 14.97 -17.34
CA LEU A 181 -3.20 14.75 -18.77
C LEU A 181 -3.84 15.99 -19.43
N LEU A 182 -4.81 16.62 -18.77
CA LEU A 182 -5.49 17.81 -19.26
C LEU A 182 -4.53 19.02 -19.32
N LEU A 183 -3.77 19.25 -18.26
CA LEU A 183 -2.75 20.32 -18.22
C LEU A 183 -1.71 20.13 -19.32
N CYS A 184 -1.20 18.90 -19.48
CA CYS A 184 -0.22 18.60 -20.50
C CYS A 184 -0.80 18.67 -21.92
N SER A 185 -2.08 18.33 -22.11
CA SER A 185 -2.75 18.44 -23.41
C SER A 185 -2.75 19.89 -23.93
N ILE A 186 -2.90 20.88 -23.05
CA ILE A 186 -2.77 22.30 -23.42
C ILE A 186 -1.34 22.58 -23.91
N ILE A 187 -0.34 22.12 -23.17
CA ILE A 187 1.07 22.31 -23.53
C ILE A 187 1.41 21.59 -24.84
N PHE A 188 0.86 20.39 -25.08
CA PHE A 188 1.06 19.63 -26.32
C PHE A 188 0.56 20.38 -27.54
N LEU A 189 -0.59 21.05 -27.44
CA LEU A 189 -1.11 21.90 -28.51
C LEU A 189 -0.19 23.09 -28.77
N ILE A 190 0.32 23.74 -27.72
CA ILE A 190 1.30 24.83 -27.83
C ILE A 190 2.61 24.33 -28.47
N GLN A 191 3.03 23.10 -28.18
CA GLN A 191 4.20 22.45 -28.76
C GLN A 191 3.99 21.98 -30.21
N GLY A 192 2.80 22.19 -30.79
CA GLY A 192 2.50 21.85 -32.18
C GLY A 192 2.08 20.40 -32.41
N ILE A 193 1.74 19.64 -31.35
CA ILE A 193 1.17 18.30 -31.51
C ILE A 193 -0.21 18.42 -32.14
N ASN A 194 -0.51 17.56 -33.11
CA ASN A 194 -1.76 17.60 -33.85
C ASN A 194 -2.98 17.50 -32.92
N PHE A 195 -3.91 18.45 -33.03
CA PHE A 195 -5.15 18.47 -32.24
C PHE A 195 -5.93 17.15 -32.30
N ARG A 196 -5.97 16.48 -33.47
CA ARG A 196 -6.65 15.17 -33.60
C ARG A 196 -5.98 14.08 -32.76
N GLN A 197 -4.66 14.14 -32.61
CA GLN A 197 -3.92 13.20 -31.78
C GLN A 197 -4.19 13.47 -30.29
N VAL A 198 -4.18 14.74 -29.87
CA VAL A 198 -4.56 15.14 -28.50
C VAL A 198 -6.01 14.76 -28.18
N LEU A 199 -6.94 14.96 -29.12
CA LEU A 199 -8.33 14.57 -28.92
C LEU A 199 -8.48 13.04 -28.79
N LYS A 200 -7.79 12.26 -29.63
CA LYS A 200 -7.76 10.79 -29.50
C LYS A 200 -7.20 10.35 -28.15
N LEU A 201 -6.14 11.01 -27.68
CA LEU A 201 -5.54 10.77 -26.37
C LEU A 201 -6.56 10.99 -25.25
N LEU A 202 -7.28 12.11 -25.28
CA LEU A 202 -8.31 12.41 -24.27
C LEU A 202 -9.51 11.47 -24.37
N VAL A 203 -9.94 11.07 -25.56
CA VAL A 203 -11.02 10.10 -25.72
C VAL A 203 -10.62 8.76 -25.11
N VAL A 204 -9.47 8.22 -25.48
CA VAL A 204 -9.01 6.89 -25.05
C VAL A 204 -8.57 6.87 -23.58
N GLY A 205 -7.87 7.92 -23.14
CA GLY A 205 -7.25 8.00 -21.82
C GLY A 205 -8.16 8.56 -20.74
N LEU A 206 -9.18 9.36 -21.06
CA LEU A 206 -10.06 10.02 -20.10
C LEU A 206 -11.53 9.64 -20.33
N LEU A 207 -12.08 9.95 -21.50
CA LEU A 207 -13.53 9.89 -21.73
C LEU A 207 -14.08 8.45 -21.75
N SER A 208 -13.47 7.55 -22.53
CA SER A 208 -13.94 6.15 -22.63
C SER A 208 -13.81 5.39 -21.30
N PRO A 209 -12.70 5.47 -20.55
CA PRO A 209 -12.60 4.90 -19.20
C PRO A 209 -13.64 5.45 -18.24
N ALA A 210 -13.87 6.78 -18.24
CA ALA A 210 -14.85 7.41 -17.36
C ALA A 210 -16.28 6.96 -17.67
N ILE A 211 -16.66 6.88 -18.96
CA ILE A 211 -17.98 6.41 -19.38
C ILE A 211 -18.17 4.94 -18.98
N LEU A 212 -17.17 4.08 -19.18
CA LEU A 212 -17.28 2.68 -18.81
C LEU A 212 -17.35 2.49 -17.29
N PHE A 213 -16.56 3.25 -16.53
CA PHE A 213 -16.64 3.23 -15.07
C PHE A 213 -18.02 3.70 -14.59
N ALA A 214 -18.52 4.80 -15.14
CA ALA A 214 -19.83 5.34 -14.81
C ALA A 214 -20.98 4.36 -15.08
N SER A 215 -20.88 3.56 -16.15
CA SER A 215 -21.89 2.58 -16.53
C SER A 215 -21.81 1.25 -15.77
N THR A 216 -20.68 0.96 -15.11
CA THR A 216 -20.45 -0.32 -14.41
C THR A 216 -20.33 -0.18 -12.90
N THR A 217 -20.17 1.04 -12.38
CA THR A 217 -20.07 1.30 -10.94
C THR A 217 -21.44 1.28 -10.26
N SER A 218 -21.45 1.03 -8.95
CA SER A 218 -22.68 0.93 -8.17
C SER A 218 -23.20 2.31 -7.72
N ALA A 219 -24.49 2.42 -7.44
CA ALA A 219 -25.07 3.64 -6.86
C ALA A 219 -24.41 4.02 -5.52
N TYR A 220 -24.05 3.01 -4.71
CA TYR A 220 -23.30 3.21 -3.47
C TYR A 220 -21.91 3.80 -3.71
N ALA A 221 -21.18 3.30 -4.71
CA ALA A 221 -19.87 3.84 -5.07
C ALA A 221 -19.96 5.29 -5.56
N TRP A 222 -21.00 5.63 -6.33
CA TRP A 222 -21.28 7.01 -6.73
C TRP A 222 -21.51 7.93 -5.53
N ASP A 223 -22.37 7.50 -4.61
CA ASP A 223 -22.67 8.24 -3.39
C ASP A 223 -21.41 8.49 -2.56
N PHE A 224 -20.58 7.45 -2.38
CA PHE A 224 -19.31 7.54 -1.67
C PHE A 224 -18.34 8.54 -2.33
N ILE A 225 -18.24 8.55 -3.67
CA ILE A 225 -17.35 9.47 -4.39
C ILE A 225 -17.85 10.92 -4.24
N LEU A 226 -19.15 11.15 -4.42
CA LEU A 226 -19.73 12.50 -4.46
C LEU A 226 -19.84 13.16 -3.08
N HIS A 227 -19.98 12.38 -2.01
CA HIS A 227 -20.14 12.88 -0.64
C HIS A 227 -18.88 12.73 0.22
N SER A 228 -17.76 12.28 -0.35
CA SER A 228 -16.49 12.19 0.39
C SER A 228 -15.89 13.57 0.68
N ASP A 229 -15.77 13.92 1.96
CA ASP A 229 -15.09 15.16 2.38
C ASP A 229 -13.57 14.91 2.53
N ILE A 230 -12.80 15.55 1.65
CA ILE A 230 -11.33 15.48 1.63
C ILE A 230 -10.74 16.10 2.91
N SER A 231 -11.39 17.14 3.46
CA SER A 231 -10.91 17.85 4.65
C SER A 231 -11.07 17.01 5.92
N GLU A 232 -12.14 16.21 6.02
CA GLU A 232 -12.29 15.21 7.09
C GLU A 232 -11.36 14.01 6.90
N THR A 233 -11.07 13.62 5.65
CA THR A 233 -10.21 12.46 5.35
C THR A 233 -8.79 12.65 5.88
N GLY A 234 -8.21 13.86 5.75
CA GLY A 234 -6.89 14.18 6.33
C GLY A 234 -6.89 14.20 7.87
N GLN A 235 -8.03 14.46 8.51
CA GLN A 235 -8.17 14.41 9.97
C GLN A 235 -8.38 12.99 10.50
N ARG A 236 -9.07 12.13 9.72
CA ARG A 236 -9.34 10.73 10.05
C ARG A 236 -8.19 9.78 9.73
N SER A 237 -7.31 10.13 8.78
CA SER A 237 -6.24 9.25 8.33
C SER A 237 -5.10 9.09 9.35
N GLY A 238 -4.99 9.99 10.33
CA GLY A 238 -3.82 10.11 11.19
C GLY A 238 -3.49 8.90 12.06
N ASP A 239 -4.46 8.10 12.47
CA ASP A 239 -4.24 7.24 13.63
C ASP A 239 -4.67 5.78 13.41
N SER A 240 -3.68 4.88 13.43
CA SER A 240 -3.94 3.43 13.43
C SER A 240 -4.21 2.99 14.87
N ILE A 241 -5.49 3.02 15.25
CA ILE A 241 -5.94 2.68 16.60
C ILE A 241 -6.16 1.17 16.72
N SER A 242 -5.54 0.55 17.73
CA SER A 242 -5.80 -0.84 18.12
C SER A 242 -6.24 -0.89 19.57
N GLN A 243 -7.27 -1.69 19.87
CA GLN A 243 -7.79 -1.82 21.22
C GLN A 243 -7.64 -3.24 21.73
N VAL A 244 -7.08 -3.40 22.92
CA VAL A 244 -6.85 -4.72 23.53
C VAL A 244 -7.42 -4.73 24.95
N TYR A 245 -8.19 -5.78 25.24
CA TYR A 245 -8.67 -6.06 26.60
C TYR A 245 -7.61 -6.85 27.36
N ILE A 246 -7.27 -6.39 28.56
CA ILE A 246 -6.30 -7.04 29.44
C ILE A 246 -6.99 -7.32 30.76
N GLU A 247 -6.82 -8.54 31.25
CA GLU A 247 -7.27 -8.93 32.57
C GLU A 247 -6.29 -8.34 33.60
N ILE A 248 -6.78 -7.44 34.44
CA ILE A 248 -6.03 -6.89 35.56
C ILE A 248 -6.10 -7.94 36.68
N PRO A 249 -4.97 -8.40 37.22
CA PRO A 249 -4.97 -9.20 38.42
C PRO A 249 -5.68 -8.41 39.52
N SER A 250 -6.78 -8.93 40.06
CA SER A 250 -7.43 -8.34 41.22
C SER A 250 -6.40 -8.27 42.36
N ASP A 251 -6.03 -7.06 42.79
CA ASP A 251 -5.27 -6.89 44.01
C ASP A 251 -6.05 -7.59 45.13
N GLY A 252 -5.42 -8.61 45.69
CA GLY A 252 -6.04 -9.47 46.67
C GLY A 252 -6.50 -8.69 47.89
N THR A 253 -7.79 -8.45 47.97
CA THR A 253 -8.52 -8.42 49.24
C THR A 253 -9.72 -9.34 49.12
N ASP A 254 -9.46 -10.64 48.94
CA ASP A 254 -10.41 -11.67 49.32
C ASP A 254 -10.53 -11.65 50.85
N THR A 255 -11.38 -10.78 51.38
CA THR A 255 -12.02 -11.05 52.68
C THR A 255 -13.08 -12.11 52.48
N GLY A 256 -12.64 -13.33 52.12
CA GLY A 256 -13.46 -14.52 52.18
C GLY A 256 -13.60 -14.92 53.64
N SER A 257 -14.68 -14.47 54.31
CA SER A 257 -15.10 -15.02 55.59
C SER A 257 -15.66 -16.43 55.38
N GLY A 258 -14.77 -17.41 55.18
CA GLY A 258 -15.12 -18.82 55.17
C GLY A 258 -15.20 -19.36 56.59
N THR A 259 -16.40 -19.55 57.11
CA THR A 259 -16.62 -20.38 58.29
C THR A 259 -16.32 -21.84 57.94
N GLY A 260 -15.18 -22.36 58.39
CA GLY A 260 -14.88 -23.78 58.34
C GLY A 260 -15.64 -24.53 59.45
N SER A 261 -16.53 -25.45 59.07
CA SER A 261 -17.02 -26.50 59.98
C SER A 261 -16.37 -27.83 59.60
N GLY A 262 -15.87 -28.54 60.62
CA GLY A 262 -14.90 -29.61 60.50
C GLY A 262 -15.44 -30.99 60.13
N THR A 263 -14.50 -31.92 59.92
CA THR A 263 -14.71 -33.36 59.84
C THR A 263 -14.54 -34.00 61.21
N GLY A 264 -15.65 -34.15 61.93
CA GLY A 264 -15.77 -35.07 63.07
C GLY A 264 -16.53 -36.32 62.64
N SER A 265 -15.97 -37.50 62.90
CA SER A 265 -16.62 -38.79 62.66
C SER A 265 -17.82 -38.98 63.61
N GLY A 266 -19.02 -39.07 63.05
CA GLY A 266 -20.23 -39.37 63.82
C GLY A 266 -21.36 -39.83 62.91
N THR A 267 -21.91 -41.01 63.21
CA THR A 267 -23.09 -41.61 62.58
C THR A 267 -24.32 -40.73 62.81
N GLY A 268 -24.86 -40.12 61.74
CA GLY A 268 -26.09 -39.35 61.80
C GLY A 268 -26.64 -39.05 60.41
N SER A 269 -27.86 -39.51 60.15
CA SER A 269 -28.62 -39.31 58.91
C SER A 269 -29.00 -37.84 58.75
N GLY A 270 -28.49 -37.17 57.71
CA GLY A 270 -28.88 -35.80 57.35
C GLY A 270 -28.50 -35.47 55.92
N THR A 271 -29.48 -35.39 55.02
CA THR A 271 -29.33 -34.90 53.65
C THR A 271 -29.35 -33.38 53.65
N GLY A 272 -28.20 -32.73 53.46
CA GLY A 272 -28.07 -31.29 53.23
C GLY A 272 -27.47 -31.02 51.86
N SER A 273 -28.30 -30.56 50.91
CA SER A 273 -27.85 -30.04 49.61
C SER A 273 -27.61 -28.53 49.72
N GLY A 274 -26.35 -28.12 49.80
CA GLY A 274 -25.95 -26.72 49.69
C GLY A 274 -25.44 -26.43 48.28
N THR A 275 -26.20 -25.69 47.47
CA THR A 275 -25.70 -25.05 46.24
C THR A 275 -25.03 -23.74 46.62
N GLY A 276 -23.71 -23.77 46.79
CA GLY A 276 -22.90 -22.56 46.88
C GLY A 276 -22.70 -21.94 45.51
N SER A 277 -23.48 -20.91 45.19
CA SER A 277 -23.24 -20.06 44.01
C SER A 277 -22.12 -19.08 44.33
N GLY A 278 -20.87 -19.49 44.05
CA GLY A 278 -19.73 -18.57 44.07
C GLY A 278 -19.86 -17.58 42.92
N SER A 279 -20.35 -16.37 43.18
CA SER A 279 -20.24 -15.26 42.24
C SER A 279 -18.80 -14.73 42.31
N GLY A 280 -17.88 -15.40 41.61
CA GLY A 280 -16.59 -14.80 41.30
C GLY A 280 -16.87 -13.51 40.53
N THR A 281 -16.46 -12.37 41.09
CA THR A 281 -16.47 -11.11 40.35
C THR A 281 -15.59 -11.34 39.12
N PRO A 282 -16.08 -11.10 37.88
CA PRO A 282 -15.24 -11.29 36.70
C PRO A 282 -13.98 -10.42 36.86
N PRO A 283 -12.79 -10.92 36.48
CA PRO A 283 -11.55 -10.17 36.62
C PRO A 283 -11.72 -8.79 35.97
N ALA A 284 -11.26 -7.75 36.66
CA ALA A 284 -11.36 -6.40 36.15
C ALA A 284 -10.64 -6.33 34.80
N ARG A 285 -11.34 -5.95 33.74
CA ARG A 285 -10.75 -5.81 32.39
C ARG A 285 -10.43 -4.35 32.12
N ALA A 286 -9.18 -4.04 31.81
CA ALA A 286 -8.79 -2.75 31.25
C ALA A 286 -8.80 -2.83 29.72
N LEU A 287 -9.35 -1.80 29.07
CA LEU A 287 -9.19 -1.57 27.65
C LEU A 287 -8.00 -0.63 27.45
N ILE A 288 -6.95 -1.10 26.77
CA ILE A 288 -5.82 -0.27 26.36
C ILE A 288 -5.97 0.08 24.88
N THR A 289 -5.77 1.35 24.56
CA THR A 289 -5.80 1.88 23.20
C THR A 289 -4.38 2.20 22.75
N PHE A 290 -3.96 1.59 21.65
CA PHE A 290 -2.64 1.76 21.05
C PHE A 290 -2.73 2.59 19.77
N HIS A 291 -1.80 3.53 19.63
CA HIS A 291 -1.68 4.42 18.49
C HIS A 291 -0.43 4.05 17.67
N GLY A 292 -0.61 3.67 16.40
CA GLY A 292 0.49 3.41 15.46
C GLY A 292 1.23 2.06 15.62
N ASP A 293 0.79 1.18 16.52
CA ASP A 293 1.48 -0.08 16.87
C ASP A 293 0.85 -1.36 16.32
N TYR A 294 -0.13 -1.25 15.43
CA TYR A 294 -0.91 -2.39 14.94
C TYR A 294 -0.04 -3.59 14.48
N THR A 295 1.05 -3.34 13.75
CA THR A 295 1.96 -4.39 13.28
C THR A 295 2.63 -5.15 14.42
N LEU A 296 3.07 -4.45 15.47
CA LEU A 296 3.68 -5.09 16.66
C LEU A 296 2.66 -5.99 17.36
N ILE A 297 1.44 -5.47 17.57
CA ILE A 297 0.34 -6.17 18.23
C ILE A 297 -0.05 -7.42 17.44
N SER A 298 -0.24 -7.27 16.14
CA SER A 298 -0.61 -8.37 15.25
C SER A 298 0.47 -9.44 15.19
N LEU A 299 1.74 -9.04 15.20
CA LEU A 299 2.87 -9.96 15.20
C LEU A 299 2.96 -10.74 16.51
N HIS A 300 2.72 -10.08 17.65
CA HIS A 300 2.66 -10.72 18.95
C HIS A 300 1.57 -11.81 19.00
N PHE A 301 0.33 -11.48 18.63
CA PHE A 301 -0.77 -12.45 18.60
C PHE A 301 -0.53 -13.58 17.59
N TYR A 302 0.02 -13.27 16.41
CA TYR A 302 0.37 -14.30 15.44
C TYR A 302 1.36 -15.33 16.01
N LEU A 303 2.40 -14.87 16.72
CA LEU A 303 3.41 -15.74 17.32
C LEU A 303 2.83 -16.65 18.40
N LEU A 304 1.84 -16.17 19.15
CA LEU A 304 1.10 -16.94 20.16
C LEU A 304 0.19 -17.99 19.52
N GLU A 305 -0.56 -17.61 18.49
CA GLU A 305 -1.51 -18.49 17.80
C GLU A 305 -0.82 -19.54 16.91
N ASN A 306 0.37 -19.21 16.37
CA ASN A 306 1.08 -20.03 15.39
C ASN A 306 2.51 -20.38 15.83
N PRO A 307 2.72 -21.03 16.99
CA PRO A 307 4.04 -21.18 17.60
C PRO A 307 5.00 -22.09 16.81
N HIS A 308 4.46 -22.93 15.93
CA HIS A 308 5.19 -23.92 15.14
C HIS A 308 5.33 -23.57 13.66
N SER A 309 4.81 -22.42 13.22
CA SER A 309 4.97 -21.99 11.83
C SER A 309 6.45 -21.79 11.49
N LEU A 310 6.81 -21.93 10.22
CA LEU A 310 8.19 -21.73 9.76
C LEU A 310 8.72 -20.33 10.12
N PHE A 311 7.87 -19.31 9.97
CA PHE A 311 8.16 -17.94 10.37
C PHE A 311 8.44 -17.81 11.88
N SER A 312 7.57 -18.36 12.73
CA SER A 312 7.74 -18.33 14.19
C SER A 312 9.02 -19.05 14.66
N ARG A 313 9.38 -20.17 14.01
CA ARG A 313 10.63 -20.90 14.31
C ARG A 313 11.87 -20.08 14.02
N ILE A 314 11.87 -19.31 12.94
CA ILE A 314 13.01 -18.45 12.57
C ILE A 314 13.11 -17.25 13.50
N LEU A 315 11.99 -16.59 13.82
CA LEU A 315 12.00 -15.48 14.79
C LEU A 315 12.51 -15.93 16.16
N LYS A 316 12.12 -17.13 16.61
CA LYS A 316 12.66 -17.78 17.83
C LYS A 316 14.16 -18.04 17.74
N ALA A 317 14.64 -18.57 16.62
CA ALA A 317 16.07 -18.81 16.41
C ALA A 317 16.90 -17.51 16.42
N LEU A 318 16.32 -16.41 15.93
CA LEU A 318 16.92 -15.07 15.94
C LEU A 318 16.67 -14.29 17.24
N GLN A 319 15.96 -14.88 18.22
CA GLN A 319 15.56 -14.25 19.49
C GLN A 319 14.73 -12.96 19.32
N VAL A 320 14.08 -12.79 18.17
CA VAL A 320 13.24 -11.63 17.87
C VAL A 320 11.88 -11.73 18.57
N ASP A 321 11.39 -12.95 18.78
CA ASP A 321 10.17 -13.24 19.55
C ASP A 321 10.24 -12.67 20.98
N ARG A 322 11.35 -12.92 21.69
CA ARG A 322 11.58 -12.38 23.05
C ARG A 322 11.63 -10.85 23.06
N LYS A 323 12.19 -10.26 22.00
CA LYS A 323 12.24 -8.80 21.85
C LYS A 323 10.83 -8.23 21.64
N ILE A 324 10.01 -8.88 20.81
CA ILE A 324 8.61 -8.49 20.59
C ILE A 324 7.82 -8.59 21.89
N GLU A 325 7.97 -9.69 22.63
CA GLU A 325 7.31 -9.92 23.92
C GLU A 325 7.70 -8.85 24.95
N LYS A 326 9.00 -8.56 25.10
CA LYS A 326 9.48 -7.51 26.00
C LYS A 326 8.87 -6.13 25.68
N ILE A 327 8.78 -5.78 24.40
CA ILE A 327 8.21 -4.48 23.98
C ILE A 327 6.71 -4.45 24.19
N TRP A 328 6.04 -5.58 23.93
CA TRP A 328 4.63 -5.74 24.23
C TRP A 328 4.36 -5.51 25.72
N GLU A 329 5.08 -6.20 26.61
CA GLU A 329 4.95 -6.04 28.07
C GLU A 329 5.21 -4.58 28.51
N GLU A 330 6.24 -3.94 27.97
CA GLU A 330 6.55 -2.54 28.25
C GLU A 330 5.39 -1.61 27.85
N LYS A 331 4.81 -1.81 26.66
CA LYS A 331 3.68 -0.99 26.20
C LYS A 331 2.40 -1.24 26.99
N ILE A 332 2.13 -2.48 27.35
CA ILE A 332 1.01 -2.85 28.22
C ILE A 332 1.16 -2.16 29.58
N ARG A 333 2.36 -2.23 30.18
CA ARG A 333 2.66 -1.55 31.44
C ARG A 333 2.46 -0.04 31.34
N LEU A 334 2.95 0.59 30.27
CA LEU A 334 2.75 2.02 30.03
C LEU A 334 1.27 2.37 29.91
N GLY A 335 0.48 1.58 29.17
CA GLY A 335 -0.95 1.79 28.99
C GLY A 335 -1.75 1.61 30.29
N LEU A 336 -1.34 0.72 31.19
CA LEU A 336 -1.97 0.58 32.50
C LEU A 336 -1.62 1.71 33.49
N ILE A 337 -0.49 2.41 33.27
CA ILE A 337 -0.05 3.52 34.12
C ILE A 337 -0.69 4.85 33.69
N HIS A 338 -0.96 5.03 32.39
CA HIS A 338 -1.55 6.25 31.86
C HIS A 338 -3.03 6.37 32.25
N LYS A 339 -3.44 7.54 32.74
CA LYS A 339 -4.79 7.78 33.27
C LYS A 339 -5.91 7.62 32.22
N ASP A 340 -5.56 7.73 30.95
CA ASP A 340 -6.44 7.58 29.77
C ASP A 340 -6.30 6.21 29.09
N ASN A 341 -5.45 5.31 29.59
CA ASN A 341 -5.13 4.01 29.00
C ASN A 341 -4.67 4.07 27.53
N GLN A 342 -4.02 5.16 27.12
CA GLN A 342 -3.50 5.35 25.77
C GLN A 342 -1.99 5.13 25.71
N VAL A 343 -1.51 4.50 24.63
CA VAL A 343 -0.09 4.22 24.38
C VAL A 343 0.31 4.69 23.00
N GLY A 344 1.45 5.40 22.90
CA GLY A 344 2.03 5.80 21.62
C GLY A 344 1.47 7.10 21.05
N THR A 345 0.95 8.01 21.87
CA THR A 345 0.40 9.32 21.47
C THR A 345 1.46 10.37 21.10
N ASP A 346 2.72 9.97 20.96
CA ASP A 346 3.85 10.87 20.80
C ASP A 346 3.93 11.44 19.37
N THR A 347 3.13 12.46 19.14
CA THR A 347 3.02 13.24 17.89
C THR A 347 4.18 14.23 17.70
N SER A 348 5.12 14.29 18.65
CA SER A 348 6.14 15.33 18.76
C SER A 348 7.41 15.08 17.94
N SER A 349 7.59 13.88 17.38
CA SER A 349 8.82 13.52 16.64
C SER A 349 8.71 13.74 15.13
N LEU A 350 9.84 14.00 14.47
CA LEU A 350 9.96 14.06 13.00
C LEU A 350 9.57 12.75 12.31
N ASN A 351 9.55 11.65 13.06
CA ASN A 351 9.08 10.32 12.66
C ASN A 351 7.77 9.94 13.38
N GLY A 352 7.02 10.95 13.85
CA GLY A 352 5.72 10.77 14.47
C GLY A 352 4.78 10.06 13.51
N HIS A 353 3.86 9.28 14.07
CA HIS A 353 2.88 8.51 13.30
C HIS A 353 1.89 9.43 12.55
N ILE A 354 1.80 10.72 12.92
CA ILE A 354 0.93 11.76 12.36
C ILE A 354 1.78 12.96 11.91
N LEU A 355 1.82 13.23 10.60
CA LEU A 355 2.43 14.41 9.99
C LEU A 355 1.41 15.51 9.79
N LYS A 356 1.73 16.76 10.11
CA LYS A 356 0.83 17.89 9.84
C LYS A 356 0.61 18.07 8.33
N PRO A 357 -0.60 17.94 7.79
CA PRO A 357 -0.85 18.12 6.37
C PRO A 357 -0.67 19.57 5.94
N GLY A 358 -0.30 19.77 4.68
CA GLY A 358 -0.35 21.07 4.03
C GLY A 358 -1.79 21.56 3.86
N LYS A 359 -1.96 22.85 3.58
CA LYS A 359 -3.27 23.47 3.33
C LYS A 359 -3.33 24.02 1.91
N ILE A 360 -4.44 23.78 1.22
CA ILE A 360 -4.69 24.37 -0.12
C ILE A 360 -4.70 25.90 -0.05
N SER A 361 -5.19 26.48 1.06
CA SER A 361 -5.20 27.93 1.29
C SER A 361 -3.82 28.54 1.56
N ASP A 362 -2.81 27.72 1.83
CA ASP A 362 -1.42 28.14 2.07
C ASP A 362 -0.45 27.18 1.35
N PRO A 363 -0.23 27.36 0.02
CA PRO A 363 0.54 26.40 -0.78
C PRO A 363 1.97 26.15 -0.28
N PHE A 364 2.59 27.15 0.38
CA PHE A 364 3.95 26.99 0.93
C PHE A 364 3.98 26.01 2.11
N SER A 365 2.87 25.86 2.84
CA SER A 365 2.74 24.85 3.90
C SER A 365 2.87 23.41 3.40
N MET A 366 2.74 23.16 2.09
CA MET A 366 2.86 21.83 1.48
C MET A 366 4.32 21.39 1.27
N ILE A 367 5.28 22.32 1.29
CA ILE A 367 6.69 22.01 0.99
C ILE A 367 7.25 21.03 2.02
N TRP A 368 7.02 21.30 3.32
CA TRP A 368 7.58 20.46 4.37
C TRP A 368 6.96 19.05 4.39
N PRO A 369 5.63 18.87 4.36
CA PRO A 369 5.01 17.55 4.24
C PRO A 369 5.44 16.79 2.98
N ALA A 370 5.62 17.49 1.84
CA ALA A 370 6.15 16.86 0.62
C ALA A 370 7.59 16.33 0.82
N ILE A 371 8.46 17.09 1.50
CA ILE A 371 9.82 16.64 1.85
C ILE A 371 9.75 15.43 2.77
N VAL A 372 8.89 15.44 3.79
CA VAL A 372 8.77 14.30 4.72
C VAL A 372 8.19 13.07 4.01
N PHE A 373 7.20 13.24 3.14
CA PHE A 373 6.65 12.17 2.31
C PHE A 373 7.72 11.54 1.40
N LEU A 374 8.53 12.39 0.76
CA LEU A 374 9.57 11.94 -0.18
C LEU A 374 10.80 11.38 0.53
N CYS A 375 11.25 11.97 1.62
CA CYS A 375 12.55 11.66 2.22
C CYS A 375 12.43 10.90 3.54
N GLY A 376 11.29 10.97 4.20
CA GLY A 376 11.03 10.34 5.48
C GLY A 376 10.60 8.87 5.38
N PRO A 377 10.49 8.19 6.53
CA PRO A 377 11.01 8.63 7.82
C PRO A 377 12.54 8.66 7.80
N PHE A 378 13.10 9.55 8.61
CA PHE A 378 14.53 9.80 8.64
C PHE A 378 15.20 8.84 9.62
N PRO A 379 16.20 8.07 9.18
CA PRO A 379 16.88 7.13 10.06
C PRO A 379 17.62 7.88 11.18
N PHE A 380 17.64 7.28 12.37
CA PHE A 380 18.34 7.77 13.57
C PHE A 380 17.81 9.08 14.18
N ILE A 381 16.60 9.52 13.81
CA ILE A 381 15.97 10.73 14.37
C ILE A 381 14.77 10.35 15.25
N GLY A 382 14.76 10.85 16.50
CA GLY A 382 13.73 10.58 17.50
C GLY A 382 13.78 9.15 18.07
N ASP A 383 12.73 8.77 18.81
CA ASP A 383 12.50 7.39 19.30
C ASP A 383 11.35 6.72 18.52
N PRO A 384 11.53 6.44 17.22
CA PRO A 384 10.51 5.77 16.43
C PRO A 384 10.31 4.34 16.96
N GLY A 385 9.05 3.88 17.02
CA GLY A 385 8.75 2.47 17.28
C GLY A 385 9.50 1.54 16.32
N ILE A 386 9.75 0.29 16.72
CA ILE A 386 10.62 -0.64 15.96
C ILE A 386 10.27 -0.75 14.47
N ALA A 387 8.97 -0.82 14.15
CA ALA A 387 8.52 -0.90 12.77
C ALA A 387 8.97 0.34 11.95
N VAL A 388 8.80 1.53 12.52
CA VAL A 388 9.24 2.79 11.90
C VAL A 388 10.76 2.88 11.83
N GLY A 389 11.47 2.45 12.88
CA GLY A 389 12.93 2.39 12.88
C GLY A 389 13.49 1.51 11.76
N ILE A 390 12.96 0.28 11.60
CA ILE A 390 13.35 -0.63 10.50
C ILE A 390 12.98 -0.01 9.14
N ALA A 391 11.77 0.52 9.01
CA ALA A 391 11.30 1.10 7.77
C ALA A 391 12.12 2.35 7.38
N SER A 392 12.61 3.15 8.34
CA SER A 392 13.46 4.32 8.06
C SER A 392 14.79 3.98 7.37
N LEU A 393 15.30 2.75 7.53
CA LEU A 393 16.51 2.31 6.85
C LEU A 393 16.31 2.20 5.33
N GLU A 394 15.07 2.00 4.88
CA GLU A 394 14.77 1.94 3.45
C GLU A 394 14.89 3.32 2.77
N SER A 395 14.80 4.41 3.54
CA SER A 395 14.91 5.77 3.01
C SER A 395 16.24 6.00 2.30
N PHE A 396 17.34 5.36 2.73
CA PHE A 396 18.63 5.41 2.02
C PHE A 396 18.54 4.87 0.59
N LEU A 397 17.79 3.79 0.37
CA LEU A 397 17.60 3.20 -0.96
C LEU A 397 16.78 4.12 -1.86
N TRP A 398 15.73 4.72 -1.32
CA TRP A 398 14.94 5.72 -2.03
C TRP A 398 15.77 6.96 -2.40
N TRP A 399 16.56 7.50 -1.48
CA TRP A 399 17.41 8.65 -1.75
C TRP A 399 18.43 8.35 -2.85
N ALA A 400 19.06 7.17 -2.81
CA ALA A 400 19.95 6.71 -3.86
C ALA A 400 19.22 6.59 -5.20
N PHE A 401 17.98 6.08 -5.20
CA PHE A 401 17.17 5.99 -6.41
C PHE A 401 16.76 7.36 -6.96
N TYR A 402 16.32 8.30 -6.12
CA TYR A 402 16.03 9.67 -6.56
C TYR A 402 17.27 10.36 -7.12
N ALA A 403 18.42 10.21 -6.46
CA ALA A 403 19.69 10.75 -6.94
C ALA A 403 20.07 10.15 -8.31
N LEU A 404 19.82 8.86 -8.52
CA LEU A 404 20.04 8.17 -9.79
C LEU A 404 19.12 8.71 -10.91
N VAL A 405 17.83 8.88 -10.63
CA VAL A 405 16.88 9.48 -11.58
C VAL A 405 17.27 10.93 -11.89
N PHE A 406 17.62 11.72 -10.88
CA PHE A 406 18.08 13.09 -11.04
C PHE A 406 19.38 13.17 -11.87
N PHE A 407 20.35 12.30 -11.62
CA PHE A 407 21.58 12.22 -12.40
C PHE A 407 21.29 11.89 -13.87
N GLN A 408 20.25 11.11 -14.15
CA GLN A 408 19.83 10.82 -15.52
C GLN A 408 19.40 12.09 -16.26
N PHE A 409 18.70 13.02 -15.60
CA PHE A 409 18.36 14.33 -16.19
C PHE A 409 19.61 15.16 -16.48
N ILE A 410 20.62 15.13 -15.60
CA ILE A 410 21.89 15.81 -15.81
C ILE A 410 22.65 15.19 -17.00
N ARG A 411 22.77 13.87 -17.02
CA ARG A 411 23.43 13.10 -18.08
C ARG A 411 22.81 13.40 -19.45
N PHE A 412 21.49 13.46 -19.52
CA PHE A 412 20.73 13.68 -20.74
C PHE A 412 20.18 15.11 -20.87
N ARG A 413 20.85 16.11 -20.29
CA ARG A 413 20.39 17.51 -20.31
C ARG A 413 20.20 18.11 -21.72
N LYS A 414 20.89 17.57 -22.72
CA LYS A 414 20.78 18.01 -24.13
C LYS A 414 19.47 17.58 -24.79
N VAL A 415 18.73 16.65 -24.19
CA VAL A 415 17.57 15.97 -24.79
C VAL A 415 16.31 16.85 -24.87
N LYS A 416 16.38 18.11 -24.41
CA LYS A 416 15.24 19.04 -24.37
C LYS A 416 13.99 18.36 -23.80
N PHE A 417 14.15 17.68 -22.68
CA PHE A 417 13.16 16.75 -22.12
C PHE A 417 11.76 17.36 -21.89
N LEU A 418 11.64 18.69 -21.69
CA LEU A 418 10.35 19.38 -21.58
C LEU A 418 9.55 19.41 -22.90
N ARG A 419 10.19 19.13 -24.04
CA ARG A 419 9.54 18.94 -25.35
C ARG A 419 9.09 17.51 -25.60
N ASP A 420 9.49 16.56 -24.74
CA ASP A 420 9.03 15.19 -24.84
C ASP A 420 7.69 15.04 -24.08
N PRO A 421 6.59 14.68 -24.75
CA PRO A 421 5.29 14.64 -24.11
C PRO A 421 5.19 13.60 -22.99
N ALA A 422 5.89 12.47 -23.14
CA ALA A 422 5.91 11.40 -22.16
C ALA A 422 6.65 11.81 -20.89
N ILE A 423 7.80 12.47 -21.03
CA ILE A 423 8.56 12.99 -19.88
C ILE A 423 7.79 14.12 -19.20
N LEU A 424 7.29 15.10 -19.96
CA LEU A 424 6.55 16.23 -19.42
C LEU A 424 5.32 15.78 -18.63
N PHE A 425 4.51 14.90 -19.22
CA PHE A 425 3.34 14.33 -18.54
C PHE A 425 3.72 13.64 -17.24
N THR A 426 4.75 12.80 -17.26
CA THR A 426 5.16 12.04 -16.07
C THR A 426 5.67 12.95 -14.96
N LEU A 427 6.37 14.05 -15.31
CA LEU A 427 6.81 15.06 -14.34
C LEU A 427 5.62 15.80 -13.71
N VAL A 428 4.63 16.21 -14.51
CA VAL A 428 3.42 16.87 -14.00
C VAL A 428 2.61 15.92 -13.13
N PHE A 429 2.49 14.65 -13.53
CA PHE A 429 1.82 13.62 -12.74
C PHE A 429 2.51 13.39 -11.39
N LEU A 430 3.83 13.20 -11.37
CA LEU A 430 4.61 13.06 -10.14
C LEU A 430 4.47 14.28 -9.22
N ALA A 431 4.53 15.49 -9.77
CA ALA A 431 4.34 16.71 -8.99
C ALA A 431 2.94 16.78 -8.37
N GLY A 432 1.91 16.40 -9.13
CA GLY A 432 0.53 16.31 -8.64
C GLY A 432 0.37 15.27 -7.53
N GLU A 433 0.99 14.10 -7.68
CA GLU A 433 0.95 13.02 -6.68
C GLU A 433 1.63 13.45 -5.38
N ILE A 434 2.83 14.04 -5.46
CA ILE A 434 3.56 14.57 -4.30
C ILE A 434 2.76 15.66 -3.60
N ALA A 435 2.16 16.58 -4.36
CA ALA A 435 1.31 17.63 -3.82
C ALA A 435 0.07 17.06 -3.12
N PHE A 436 -0.59 16.07 -3.73
CA PHE A 436 -1.74 15.40 -3.12
C PHE A 436 -1.37 14.64 -1.84
N SER A 437 -0.25 13.91 -1.86
CA SER A 437 0.27 13.22 -0.68
C SER A 437 0.57 14.18 0.46
N ALA A 438 1.17 15.34 0.16
CA ALA A 438 1.42 16.39 1.15
C ALA A 438 0.14 16.99 1.78
N LEU A 439 -1.01 16.89 1.10
CA LEU A 439 -2.29 17.38 1.61
C LEU A 439 -3.06 16.35 2.43
N VAL A 440 -3.01 15.07 2.04
CA VAL A 440 -3.96 14.05 2.54
C VAL A 440 -3.27 12.99 3.40
N GLU A 441 -1.98 12.75 3.20
CA GLU A 441 -1.26 11.64 3.83
C GLU A 441 -0.55 12.06 5.10
N VAL A 442 -1.33 12.05 6.15
CA VAL A 442 -0.90 12.40 7.51
C VAL A 442 -0.30 11.18 8.21
N ASN A 443 -0.68 9.96 7.83
CA ASN A 443 -0.20 8.72 8.46
C ASN A 443 1.06 8.16 7.79
N LEU A 444 2.04 7.84 8.62
CA LEU A 444 3.33 7.33 8.16
C LEU A 444 3.21 6.00 7.38
N GLY A 445 2.37 5.06 7.82
CA GLY A 445 2.15 3.78 7.14
C GLY A 445 1.48 3.94 5.77
N THR A 446 0.52 4.86 5.66
CA THR A 446 -0.11 5.23 4.38
C THR A 446 0.90 5.92 3.46
N SER A 447 1.69 6.85 4.00
CA SER A 447 2.76 7.54 3.29
C SER A 447 3.80 6.58 2.70
N PHE A 448 4.25 5.57 3.43
CA PHE A 448 5.16 4.54 2.90
C PHE A 448 4.56 3.78 1.72
N ARG A 449 3.29 3.40 1.86
CA ARG A 449 2.56 2.68 0.83
C ARG A 449 2.37 3.53 -0.42
N HIS A 450 2.03 4.80 -0.30
CA HIS A 450 1.88 5.68 -1.44
C HIS A 450 3.21 6.12 -2.05
N ARG A 451 4.28 6.23 -1.26
CA ARG A 451 5.64 6.45 -1.80
C ARG A 451 6.03 5.33 -2.78
N SER A 452 5.58 4.10 -2.56
CA SER A 452 5.78 2.98 -3.49
C SER A 452 5.12 3.20 -4.86
N ILE A 453 4.05 4.01 -4.95
CA ILE A 453 3.36 4.34 -6.21
C ILE A 453 4.26 5.20 -7.11
N LEU A 454 5.10 6.07 -6.51
CA LEU A 454 6.08 6.89 -7.24
C LEU A 454 7.12 6.07 -7.99
N LEU A 455 7.32 4.79 -7.61
CA LEU A 455 8.34 3.92 -8.19
C LEU A 455 8.21 3.84 -9.72
N VAL A 456 7.02 3.53 -10.23
CA VAL A 456 6.82 3.27 -11.66
C VAL A 456 7.04 4.54 -12.51
N PRO A 457 6.45 5.71 -12.18
CA PRO A 457 6.76 6.96 -12.86
C PRO A 457 8.26 7.31 -12.83
N LEU A 458 8.95 7.09 -11.71
CA LEU A 458 10.38 7.37 -11.60
C LEU A 458 11.24 6.43 -12.45
N VAL A 459 10.94 5.13 -12.46
CA VAL A 459 11.62 4.18 -13.35
C VAL A 459 11.31 4.48 -14.80
N PHE A 460 10.06 4.85 -15.11
CA PHE A 460 9.67 5.27 -16.44
C PHE A 460 10.49 6.49 -16.90
N LEU A 461 10.66 7.53 -16.06
CA LEU A 461 11.52 8.67 -16.38
C LEU A 461 12.96 8.25 -16.63
N PHE A 462 13.51 7.39 -15.76
CA PHE A 462 14.87 6.86 -15.91
C PHE A 462 15.09 6.21 -17.27
N VAL A 463 14.14 5.39 -17.71
CA VAL A 463 14.19 4.66 -18.97
C VAL A 463 13.86 5.56 -20.18
N ARG A 464 12.83 6.41 -20.09
CA ARG A 464 12.37 7.27 -21.19
C ARG A 464 13.41 8.32 -21.57
N LEU A 465 14.15 8.87 -20.60
CA LEU A 465 15.25 9.80 -20.88
C LEU A 465 16.33 9.15 -21.75
N ALA A 466 16.72 7.91 -21.44
CA ALA A 466 17.68 7.15 -22.22
C ALA A 466 17.15 6.83 -23.63
N GLN A 467 15.88 6.45 -23.74
CA GLN A 467 15.23 6.21 -25.02
C GLN A 467 15.19 7.47 -25.88
N ARG A 468 14.81 8.62 -25.30
CA ARG A 468 14.69 9.89 -26.02
C ARG A 468 16.04 10.45 -26.47
N ALA A 469 17.09 10.24 -25.69
CA ALA A 469 18.45 10.60 -26.09
C ALA A 469 18.85 9.92 -27.40
N LYS A 470 18.60 8.61 -27.49
CA LYS A 470 18.83 7.83 -28.70
C LYS A 470 17.99 8.31 -29.88
N GLU A 471 16.70 8.55 -29.68
CA GLU A 471 15.83 9.06 -30.76
C GLU A 471 16.41 10.34 -31.39
N LEU A 472 17.04 11.21 -30.59
CA LEU A 472 17.71 12.40 -31.11
C LEU A 472 19.02 12.09 -31.84
N GLU A 473 19.84 11.18 -31.32
CA GLU A 473 21.07 10.71 -31.99
C GLU A 473 20.77 10.05 -33.35
N ASP A 474 19.72 9.23 -33.42
CA ASP A 474 19.26 8.57 -34.65
C ASP A 474 18.76 9.62 -35.68
N LEU A 475 18.05 10.67 -35.22
CA LEU A 475 17.64 11.80 -36.07
C LEU A 475 18.83 12.63 -36.56
N GLU A 476 19.82 12.89 -35.71
CA GLU A 476 21.03 13.65 -36.07
C GLU A 476 21.94 12.87 -37.04
N SER A 477 21.93 11.54 -36.97
CA SER A 477 22.70 10.65 -37.85
C SER A 477 21.97 10.26 -39.15
N GLY A 478 20.70 10.68 -39.33
CA GLY A 478 19.90 10.39 -40.53
C GLY A 478 19.45 8.93 -40.63
N VAL A 479 19.41 8.20 -39.51
CA VAL A 479 18.92 6.81 -39.46
C VAL A 479 17.39 6.76 -39.50
N ILE A 480 16.71 7.88 -39.18
CA ILE A 480 15.24 8.03 -39.13
C ILE A 480 14.80 9.28 -39.90
#